data_AF-T0ZBI0-F1
#
_entry.id   AF-T0ZBI0-F1
#
_cell.length_a   1.000
_cell.length_b   1.000
_cell.length_c   1.000
_cell.angle_alpha   90.00
_cell.angle_beta   90.00
_cell.angle_gamma   90.00
#
_symmetry.space_group_name_H-M   'P 1'
#
loop_
_entity.id
_entity.type
_entity.pdbx_description
1 polymer ?
#
loop_
_entity_poly.entity_id
_entity_poly.type
_entity_poly.pdbx_seq_one_letter_code
_entity_poly.pdbx_strand_id
1 'polypeptide(L)'
;EDIFIPAQDTMDALGGDLVMVKIVVADKRNARGKSAPGRIMDILRRASTRCVGTLKKQVSNWVVVPDGAVFKAPIQVQDAGAKNASNGDKVVVELVRFARGAEPAQGVITEVLGPHGEPEVELASVMRQFDLPQEYPAAALEQARRAAMEFDPSPLVGREDLSREIIATI
;
A
#
# COMPACT_ATOMS: atom_id res chain seq x y z
N GLU A 1 10.69 18.77 -16.82
CA GLU A 1 12.12 18.38 -16.82
C GLU A 1 12.31 17.40 -15.69
N ASP A 2 12.88 16.25 -15.96
CA ASP A 2 13.07 15.21 -14.95
C ASP A 2 14.47 15.34 -14.34
N ILE A 3 14.56 15.23 -13.01
CA ILE A 3 15.83 15.25 -12.27
C ILE A 3 16.24 13.82 -11.99
N PHE A 4 17.45 13.45 -12.39
CA PHE A 4 17.99 12.12 -12.10
C PHE A 4 18.67 12.12 -10.72
N ILE A 5 18.26 11.20 -9.83
CA ILE A 5 18.89 11.01 -8.52
C ILE A 5 19.68 9.70 -8.54
N PRO A 6 21.01 9.71 -8.40
CA PRO A 6 21.80 8.48 -8.30
C PRO A 6 21.56 7.80 -6.95
N ALA A 7 21.72 6.47 -6.89
CA ALA A 7 21.36 5.63 -5.73
C ALA A 7 22.04 6.03 -4.41
N GLN A 8 23.22 6.65 -4.47
CA GLN A 8 23.95 7.15 -3.29
C GLN A 8 23.37 8.46 -2.71
N ASP A 9 22.55 9.16 -3.51
CA ASP A 9 22.02 10.50 -3.23
C ASP A 9 20.50 10.48 -2.97
N THR A 10 19.90 9.28 -2.86
CA THR A 10 18.48 9.08 -2.53
C THR A 10 18.18 9.12 -1.04
N MET A 11 19.22 9.12 -0.18
CA MET A 11 19.07 8.82 1.24
C MET A 11 18.26 7.52 1.42
N ASP A 12 17.17 7.57 2.20
CA ASP A 12 16.19 6.50 2.43
C ASP A 12 14.81 6.82 1.84
N ALA A 13 14.75 7.65 0.79
CA ALA A 13 13.51 7.99 0.10
C ALA A 13 12.91 6.76 -0.60
N LEU A 14 11.59 6.60 -0.47
CA LEU A 14 10.81 5.54 -1.11
C LEU A 14 9.98 6.12 -2.26
N GLY A 15 9.50 5.23 -3.13
CA GLY A 15 8.63 5.62 -4.23
C GLY A 15 7.38 6.34 -3.72
N GLY A 16 7.09 7.51 -4.31
CA GLY A 16 5.96 8.36 -3.92
C GLY A 16 6.25 9.40 -2.84
N ASP A 17 7.39 9.31 -2.15
CA ASP A 17 7.77 10.30 -1.14
C ASP A 17 7.88 11.71 -1.76
N LEU A 18 7.42 12.72 -1.03
CA LEU A 18 7.63 14.12 -1.35
C LEU A 18 8.99 14.54 -0.79
N VAL A 19 9.89 14.97 -1.67
CA VAL A 19 11.30 15.20 -1.33
C VAL A 19 11.77 16.59 -1.73
N MET A 20 12.70 17.13 -0.94
CA MET A 20 13.45 18.34 -1.28
C MET A 20 14.72 17.95 -2.04
N VAL A 21 14.87 18.41 -3.28
CA VAL A 21 16.01 18.07 -4.13
C VAL A 21 16.88 19.30 -4.38
N LYS A 22 18.19 19.14 -4.23
CA LYS A 22 19.18 20.11 -4.71
C LYS A 22 19.70 19.67 -6.07
N ILE A 23 19.51 20.50 -7.09
CA ILE A 23 20.07 20.27 -8.43
C ILE A 23 21.57 20.50 -8.38
N VAL A 24 22.34 19.50 -8.79
CA VAL A 24 23.79 19.62 -8.95
C VAL A 24 24.03 20.06 -10.39
N VAL A 25 24.59 21.27 -10.56
CA VAL A 25 24.80 21.84 -11.89
C VAL A 25 25.79 20.98 -12.66
N ALA A 26 25.30 20.23 -13.65
CA ALA A 26 26.16 19.67 -14.67
C ALA A 26 26.61 20.81 -15.59
N ASP A 27 27.91 20.90 -15.83
CA ASP A 27 28.52 21.85 -16.74
C ASP A 27 27.73 21.90 -18.06
N LYS A 28 27.25 23.08 -18.46
CA LYS A 28 26.23 23.28 -19.52
C LYS A 28 26.61 22.65 -20.88
N ARG A 29 27.88 22.28 -21.07
CA ARG A 29 28.42 21.69 -22.30
C ARG A 29 28.06 20.21 -22.50
N ASN A 30 27.70 19.47 -21.45
CA ASN A 30 27.36 18.04 -21.54
C ASN A 30 25.83 17.76 -21.48
N ALA A 31 25.00 18.80 -21.53
CA ALA A 31 23.54 18.73 -21.33
C ALA A 31 22.73 18.42 -22.60
N ARG A 32 23.31 17.80 -23.64
CA ARG A 32 22.51 17.26 -24.75
C ARG A 32 21.94 15.90 -24.34
N GLY A 33 20.74 15.92 -23.75
CA GLY A 33 19.89 14.73 -23.57
C GLY A 33 20.04 13.98 -22.24
N LYS A 34 20.80 14.48 -21.26
CA LYS A 34 20.88 13.88 -19.91
C LYS A 34 20.19 14.79 -18.89
N SER A 35 19.22 14.24 -18.16
CA SER A 35 18.59 14.87 -16.99
C SER A 35 19.64 15.42 -16.04
N ALA A 36 19.42 16.62 -15.51
CA ALA A 36 20.31 17.22 -14.53
C ALA A 36 20.41 16.30 -13.30
N PRO A 37 21.62 15.97 -12.82
CA PRO A 37 21.76 15.20 -11.60
C PRO A 37 21.31 16.02 -10.40
N GLY A 38 20.56 15.40 -9.50
CA GLY A 38 20.14 16.00 -8.24
C GLY A 38 20.51 15.12 -7.05
N ARG A 39 20.45 15.71 -5.86
CA ARG A 39 20.60 14.99 -4.59
C ARG A 39 19.45 15.34 -3.67
N ILE A 40 18.90 14.34 -2.98
CA ILE A 40 17.86 14.55 -1.99
C ILE A 40 18.48 15.15 -0.73
N MET A 41 17.94 16.29 -0.30
CA MET A 41 18.34 17.00 0.91
C MET A 41 17.47 16.61 2.10
N ASP A 42 16.17 16.44 1.87
CA ASP A 42 15.21 16.14 2.91
C ASP A 42 13.97 15.42 2.36
N ILE A 43 13.25 14.70 3.22
CA ILE A 43 12.01 14.00 2.88
C ILE A 43 10.86 14.68 3.63
N LEU A 44 10.10 15.50 2.90
CA LEU A 44 9.08 16.37 3.45
C LEU A 44 7.82 15.61 3.86
N ARG A 45 7.46 14.57 3.10
CA ARG A 45 6.29 13.72 3.39
C ARG A 45 6.50 12.33 2.84
N ARG A 46 6.25 11.31 3.67
CA ARG A 46 6.26 9.91 3.23
C ARG A 46 4.97 9.55 2.52
N ALA A 47 5.05 8.79 1.42
CA ALA A 47 3.86 8.26 0.75
C ALA A 47 3.27 7.05 1.48
N SER A 48 4.14 6.21 2.04
CA SER A 48 3.72 5.00 2.75
C SER A 48 4.48 4.87 4.06
N THR A 49 3.74 4.72 5.15
CA THR A 49 4.24 4.40 6.49
C THR A 49 3.81 3.01 6.94
N ARG A 50 2.95 2.35 6.18
CA ARG A 50 2.38 1.03 6.48
C ARG A 50 2.83 0.01 5.44
N CYS A 51 3.03 -1.23 5.88
CA CYS A 51 3.26 -2.35 4.98
C CYS A 51 2.66 -3.65 5.52
N VAL A 52 2.42 -4.59 4.62
CA VAL A 52 2.07 -5.98 4.95
C VAL A 52 3.30 -6.85 4.80
N GLY A 53 3.45 -7.82 5.69
CA GLY A 53 4.54 -8.78 5.62
C GLY A 53 4.33 -9.98 6.53
N THR A 54 5.28 -10.91 6.49
CA THR A 54 5.27 -12.10 7.33
C THR A 54 6.15 -11.90 8.57
N LEU A 55 5.57 -12.13 9.74
CA LEU A 55 6.27 -12.10 11.01
C LEU A 55 7.22 -13.30 11.13
N LYS A 56 8.49 -13.02 11.40
CA LYS A 56 9.53 -14.04 11.62
C LYS A 56 10.22 -13.80 12.95
N LYS A 57 10.37 -14.87 13.73
CA LYS A 57 11.20 -14.86 14.94
C LYS A 57 12.66 -15.09 14.56
N GLN A 58 13.53 -14.12 14.86
CA GLN A 58 14.98 -14.30 14.86
C GLN A 58 15.46 -14.62 16.30
N VAL A 59 16.76 -14.91 16.46
CA VAL A 59 17.35 -15.43 17.70
C VAL A 59 16.93 -14.63 18.95
N SER A 60 16.95 -13.30 18.88
CA SER A 60 16.59 -12.41 20.00
C SER A 60 15.47 -11.42 19.70
N ASN A 61 15.07 -11.25 18.42
CA ASN A 61 14.19 -10.17 17.98
C ASN A 61 13.11 -10.70 17.03
N TRP A 62 11.98 -10.01 16.99
CA TRP A 62 10.97 -10.21 15.96
C TRP A 62 11.20 -9.27 14.80
N VAL A 63 11.06 -9.79 13.58
CA VAL A 63 11.13 -9.00 12.37
C VAL A 63 9.95 -9.30 11.48
N VAL A 64 9.49 -8.30 10.75
CA VAL A 64 8.51 -8.49 9.68
C VAL A 64 9.24 -8.37 8.35
N VAL A 65 9.09 -9.40 7.53
CA VAL A 65 9.61 -9.42 6.15
C VAL A 65 8.50 -8.89 5.25
N PRO A 66 8.64 -7.69 4.65
CA PRO A 66 7.59 -7.12 3.81
C PRO A 66 7.38 -7.95 2.54
N ASP A 67 6.13 -8.01 2.07
CA ASP A 67 5.78 -8.74 0.84
C ASP A 67 5.96 -7.88 -0.43
N GLY A 68 5.92 -6.55 -0.28
CA GLY A 68 5.94 -5.59 -1.38
C GLY A 68 7.32 -5.05 -1.73
N ALA A 69 7.41 -4.37 -2.88
CA ALA A 69 8.65 -3.74 -3.34
C ALA A 69 9.00 -2.41 -2.64
N VAL A 70 8.02 -1.80 -1.95
CA VAL A 70 8.17 -0.50 -1.28
C VAL A 70 9.21 -0.58 -0.16
N PHE A 71 9.11 -1.59 0.70
CA PHE A 71 10.05 -1.84 1.78
C PHE A 71 10.83 -3.13 1.51
N LYS A 72 12.14 -3.02 1.25
CA LYS A 72 12.97 -4.19 0.93
C LYS A 72 13.68 -4.79 2.14
N ALA A 73 13.92 -3.97 3.17
CA ALA A 73 14.60 -4.39 4.37
C ALA A 73 13.60 -4.94 5.39
N PRO A 74 13.97 -5.97 6.19
CA PRO A 74 13.17 -6.40 7.33
C PRO A 74 12.96 -5.27 8.33
N ILE A 75 11.75 -5.21 8.90
CA ILE A 75 11.36 -4.22 9.90
C ILE A 75 11.39 -4.87 11.28
N GLN A 76 12.14 -4.30 12.20
CA GLN A 76 12.17 -4.78 13.58
C GLN A 76 10.89 -4.40 14.32
N VAL A 77 10.33 -5.36 15.06
CA VAL A 77 9.15 -5.15 15.90
C VAL A 77 9.46 -5.68 17.30
N GLN A 78 9.13 -4.91 18.34
CA GLN A 78 9.42 -5.30 19.73
C GLN A 78 8.23 -5.98 20.40
N ASP A 79 7.00 -5.59 20.03
CA ASP A 79 5.77 -5.98 20.74
C ASP A 79 4.94 -7.06 20.03
N ALA A 80 5.59 -8.00 19.33
CA ALA A 80 4.85 -9.04 18.60
C ALA A 80 3.89 -9.86 19.50
N GLY A 81 4.31 -10.14 20.73
CA GLY A 81 3.49 -10.84 21.72
C GLY A 81 2.27 -10.06 22.22
N ALA A 82 2.29 -8.72 22.15
CA ALA A 82 1.19 -7.90 22.65
C ALA A 82 -0.10 -8.04 21.82
N LYS A 83 0.01 -8.50 20.56
CA LYS A 83 -1.12 -8.76 19.67
C LYS A 83 -1.40 -10.23 19.42
N ASN A 84 -0.84 -11.12 20.25
CA ASN A 84 -0.92 -12.57 20.07
C ASN A 84 -0.46 -13.05 18.68
N ALA A 85 0.47 -12.31 18.05
CA ALA A 85 1.00 -12.68 16.75
C ALA A 85 1.96 -13.87 16.88
N SER A 86 1.81 -14.86 16.01
CA SER A 86 2.63 -16.05 15.97
C SER A 86 3.68 -15.99 14.86
N ASN A 87 4.76 -16.75 15.02
CA ASN A 87 5.77 -16.88 13.98
C ASN A 87 5.15 -17.47 12.71
N GLY A 88 5.30 -16.79 11.58
CA GLY A 88 4.68 -17.17 10.31
C GLY A 88 3.39 -16.43 9.98
N ASP A 89 2.83 -15.64 10.90
CA ASP A 89 1.61 -14.89 10.61
C ASP A 89 1.87 -13.74 9.64
N LYS A 90 0.90 -13.50 8.76
CA LYS A 90 0.77 -12.24 8.02
C LYS A 90 0.30 -11.16 8.98
N VAL A 91 1.01 -10.03 8.94
CA VAL A 91 0.76 -8.91 9.81
C VAL A 91 0.85 -7.61 9.03
N VAL A 92 0.15 -6.61 9.54
CA VAL A 92 0.27 -5.24 9.11
C VAL A 92 1.17 -4.51 10.11
N VAL A 93 2.17 -3.81 9.59
CA VAL A 93 3.08 -2.99 10.37
C VAL A 93 3.00 -1.54 9.95
N GLU A 94 3.01 -0.66 10.95
CA GLU A 94 3.25 0.77 10.77
C GLU A 94 4.67 1.11 11.23
N LEU A 95 5.45 1.75 10.37
CA LEU A 95 6.81 2.16 10.66
C LEU A 95 6.80 3.37 11.58
N VAL A 96 7.46 3.22 12.74
CA VAL A 96 7.73 4.30 13.68
C VAL A 96 9.06 4.98 13.35
N ARG A 97 10.02 4.21 12.83
CA ARG A 97 11.33 4.71 12.39
C ARG A 97 11.75 4.04 11.09
N PHE A 98 12.13 4.85 10.11
CA PHE A 98 12.68 4.37 8.84
C PHE A 98 14.15 3.98 9.00
N ALA A 99 14.62 3.07 8.15
CA ALA A 99 16.01 2.64 8.17
C ALA A 99 16.93 3.81 7.79
N ARG A 100 17.99 4.02 8.59
CA ARG A 100 18.96 5.10 8.35
C ARG A 100 20.39 4.57 8.48
N GLY A 101 21.09 4.49 7.36
CA GLY A 101 22.45 3.95 7.32
C GLY A 101 22.48 2.49 7.78
N ALA A 102 23.15 2.22 8.91
CA ALA A 102 23.21 0.89 9.52
C ALA A 102 22.05 0.59 10.49
N GLU A 103 21.25 1.59 10.85
CA GLU A 103 20.11 1.40 11.75
C GLU A 103 18.92 0.78 11.00
N PRO A 104 18.36 -0.34 11.49
CA PRO A 104 17.21 -0.98 10.87
C PRO A 104 15.93 -0.16 11.07
N ALA A 105 14.96 -0.35 10.18
CA ALA A 105 13.62 0.19 10.36
C ALA A 105 12.95 -0.45 11.58
N GLN A 106 12.16 0.34 12.30
CA GLN A 106 11.38 -0.10 13.45
C GLN A 106 9.91 0.18 13.20
N GLY A 107 9.06 -0.75 13.57
CA GLY A 107 7.62 -0.63 13.41
C GLY A 107 6.83 -1.28 14.54
N VAL A 108 5.55 -0.99 14.53
CA VAL A 108 4.56 -1.58 15.43
C VAL A 108 3.56 -2.37 14.61
N ILE A 109 3.20 -3.56 15.09
CA ILE A 109 2.14 -4.35 14.45
C ILE A 109 0.83 -3.64 14.72
N THR A 110 0.12 -3.20 13.69
CA THR A 110 -1.21 -2.59 13.81
C THR A 110 -2.31 -3.64 13.75
N GLU A 111 -2.05 -4.78 13.10
CA GLU A 111 -3.04 -5.84 12.89
C GLU A 111 -2.37 -7.17 12.58
N VAL A 112 -3.00 -8.25 13.05
CA VAL A 112 -2.61 -9.63 12.73
C VAL A 112 -3.68 -10.18 11.80
N LEU A 113 -3.29 -10.58 10.59
CA LEU A 113 -4.21 -11.11 9.59
C LEU A 113 -4.43 -12.63 9.78
N GLY A 114 -3.40 -13.34 10.24
CA GLY A 114 -3.45 -14.77 10.51
C GLY A 114 -2.29 -15.54 9.87
N PRO A 115 -2.35 -16.88 9.84
CA PRO A 115 -1.27 -17.72 9.32
C PRO A 115 -1.02 -17.49 7.82
N HIS A 116 0.25 -17.36 7.42
CA HIS A 116 0.62 -17.30 6.01
C HIS A 116 0.21 -18.58 5.25
N GLY A 117 -0.30 -18.41 4.03
CA GLY A 117 -0.71 -19.50 3.15
C GLY A 117 -2.21 -19.82 3.19
N GLU A 118 -2.94 -19.31 4.19
CA GLU A 118 -4.39 -19.44 4.24
C GLU A 118 -5.05 -18.52 3.19
N PRO A 119 -5.95 -19.03 2.33
CA PRO A 119 -6.51 -18.25 1.22
C PRO A 119 -7.15 -16.92 1.64
N GLU A 120 -7.90 -16.92 2.76
CA GLU A 120 -8.55 -15.71 3.28
C GLU A 120 -7.52 -14.68 3.79
N VAL A 121 -6.44 -15.16 4.39
CA VAL A 121 -5.35 -14.31 4.89
C VAL A 121 -4.56 -13.71 3.73
N GLU A 122 -4.27 -14.50 2.68
CA GLU A 122 -3.57 -14.00 1.49
C GLU A 122 -4.42 -12.94 0.77
N LEU A 123 -5.73 -13.15 0.65
CA LEU A 123 -6.64 -12.15 0.09
C LEU A 123 -6.63 -10.85 0.92
N ALA A 124 -6.80 -10.97 2.24
CA ALA A 124 -6.76 -9.84 3.15
C ALA A 124 -5.40 -9.10 3.07
N SER A 125 -4.31 -9.84 2.92
CA SER A 125 -2.95 -9.28 2.80
C SER A 125 -2.83 -8.37 1.57
N VAL A 126 -3.30 -8.81 0.40
CA VAL A 126 -3.30 -8.04 -0.84
C VAL A 126 -4.21 -6.81 -0.70
N MET A 127 -5.40 -6.99 -0.14
CA MET A 127 -6.32 -5.87 0.11
C MET A 127 -5.68 -4.77 0.96
N ARG A 128 -4.95 -5.13 2.03
CA ARG A 128 -4.28 -4.15 2.89
C ARG A 128 -3.00 -3.60 2.28
N GLN A 129 -2.32 -4.35 1.43
CA GLN A 129 -1.11 -3.89 0.73
C GLN A 129 -1.42 -2.76 -0.25
N PHE A 130 -2.55 -2.86 -0.95
CA PHE A 130 -2.98 -1.88 -1.96
C PHE A 130 -4.01 -0.87 -1.42
N ASP A 131 -4.25 -0.87 -0.10
CA ASP A 131 -5.21 0.01 0.57
C ASP A 131 -6.61 -0.01 -0.09
N LEU A 132 -7.07 -1.21 -0.46
CA LEU A 132 -8.34 -1.38 -1.15
C LEU A 132 -9.50 -1.13 -0.18
N PRO A 133 -10.44 -0.21 -0.50
CA PRO A 133 -11.61 0.03 0.33
C PRO A 133 -12.41 -1.25 0.54
N GLN A 134 -12.68 -1.57 1.81
CA GLN A 134 -13.46 -2.77 2.19
C GLN A 134 -14.93 -2.47 2.38
N GLU A 135 -15.26 -1.21 2.71
CA GLU A 135 -16.61 -0.79 3.04
C GLU A 135 -17.10 0.24 2.04
N TYR A 136 -18.36 0.09 1.64
CA TYR A 136 -19.04 1.11 0.86
C TYR A 136 -19.45 2.27 1.76
N PRO A 137 -19.36 3.53 1.28
CA PRO A 137 -19.87 4.67 2.03
C PRO A 137 -21.36 4.48 2.36
N ALA A 138 -21.77 4.88 3.57
CA ALA A 138 -23.15 4.74 4.02
C ALA A 138 -24.17 5.37 3.05
N ALA A 139 -23.83 6.52 2.45
CA ALA A 139 -24.68 7.18 1.46
C ALA A 139 -24.92 6.31 0.20
N ALA A 140 -23.91 5.56 -0.25
CA ALA A 140 -24.03 4.67 -1.40
C ALA A 140 -24.94 3.47 -1.06
N LEU A 141 -24.80 2.91 0.14
CA LEU A 141 -25.68 1.84 0.63
C LEU A 141 -27.13 2.32 0.76
N GLU A 142 -27.36 3.51 1.29
CA GLU A 142 -28.69 4.11 1.39
C GLU A 142 -29.31 4.37 0.02
N GLN A 143 -28.53 4.89 -0.93
CA GLN A 143 -28.98 5.07 -2.31
C GLN A 143 -29.40 3.73 -2.94
N ALA A 144 -28.60 2.67 -2.76
CA ALA A 144 -28.93 1.35 -3.28
C ALA A 144 -30.21 0.79 -2.66
N ARG A 145 -30.41 0.95 -1.35
CA ARG A 145 -31.64 0.55 -0.65
C ARG A 145 -32.86 1.29 -1.17
N ARG A 146 -32.77 2.62 -1.35
CA ARG A 146 -33.86 3.43 -1.91
C ARG A 146 -34.20 3.02 -3.34
N ALA A 147 -33.19 2.82 -4.19
CA ALA A 147 -33.41 2.37 -5.56
C ALA A 147 -34.13 1.00 -5.61
N ALA A 148 -33.82 0.10 -4.69
CA ALA A 148 -34.54 -1.18 -4.58
C ALA A 148 -35.98 -1.01 -4.07
N MET A 149 -36.23 -0.09 -3.13
CA MET A 149 -37.58 0.20 -2.61
C MET A 149 -38.46 0.93 -3.63
N GLU A 150 -37.88 1.82 -4.42
CA GLU A 150 -38.57 2.59 -5.47
C GLU A 150 -38.74 1.82 -6.78
N PHE A 151 -38.26 0.57 -6.84
CA PHE A 151 -38.38 -0.25 -8.03
C PHE A 151 -39.85 -0.58 -8.31
N ASP A 152 -40.39 0.04 -9.35
CA ASP A 152 -41.69 -0.27 -9.92
C ASP A 152 -41.50 -0.95 -11.29
N PRO A 153 -41.95 -2.20 -11.47
CA PRO A 153 -41.86 -2.91 -12.75
C PRO A 153 -42.89 -2.43 -13.78
N SER A 154 -43.85 -1.58 -13.39
CA SER A 154 -45.00 -1.17 -14.21
C SER A 154 -44.72 -0.14 -15.31
N PRO A 155 -43.82 0.85 -15.16
CA PRO A 155 -43.60 1.87 -16.18
C PRO A 155 -42.63 1.37 -17.27
N LEU A 156 -43.20 0.95 -18.41
CA LEU A 156 -42.49 0.67 -19.66
C LEU A 156 -42.43 1.89 -20.60
N VAL A 157 -42.79 3.09 -20.13
CA VAL A 157 -42.87 4.28 -20.99
C VAL A 157 -41.49 4.59 -21.58
N GLY A 158 -41.37 4.46 -22.89
CA GLY A 158 -40.11 4.66 -23.62
C GLY A 158 -39.16 3.45 -23.60
N ARG A 159 -39.61 2.27 -23.15
CA ARG A 159 -38.84 1.01 -23.18
C ARG A 159 -39.53 -0.01 -24.08
N GLU A 160 -38.74 -0.77 -24.84
CA GLU A 160 -39.23 -1.94 -25.56
C GLU A 160 -39.49 -3.09 -24.57
N ASP A 161 -40.66 -3.72 -24.66
CA ASP A 161 -41.05 -4.82 -23.77
C ASP A 161 -40.59 -6.16 -24.34
N LEU A 162 -39.49 -6.67 -23.78
CA LEU A 162 -38.94 -8.00 -24.10
C LEU A 162 -39.27 -9.05 -23.03
N SER A 163 -40.20 -8.78 -22.11
CA SER A 163 -40.53 -9.68 -20.99
C SER A 163 -41.11 -11.04 -21.42
N ARG A 164 -41.50 -11.17 -22.70
CA ARG A 164 -42.02 -12.41 -23.32
C ARG A 164 -41.00 -13.17 -24.14
N GLU A 165 -39.83 -12.59 -24.38
CA GLU A 165 -38.76 -13.22 -25.14
C GLU A 165 -37.95 -14.17 -24.25
N ILE A 166 -37.42 -15.24 -24.84
CA ILE A 166 -36.53 -16.15 -24.12
C ILE A 166 -35.14 -15.53 -24.08
N ILE A 167 -34.78 -14.93 -22.94
CA ILE A 167 -33.45 -14.39 -22.67
C ILE A 167 -32.77 -15.28 -21.64
N ALA A 168 -31.58 -15.78 -21.97
CA ALA A 168 -30.75 -16.57 -21.07
C ALA A 168 -29.45 -15.82 -20.76
N THR A 169 -29.04 -15.84 -19.50
CA THR A 169 -27.69 -15.48 -19.04
C THR A 169 -26.97 -16.78 -18.68
N ILE A 170 -25.77 -16.98 -19.23
CA ILE A 170 -24.93 -18.17 -19.00
C ILE A 170 -23.81 -17.79 -18.04
#